data_AF-A0A2G8MS51-F1
#
_entry.id   AF-A0A2G8MS51-F1
#
_cell.length_a   1.000
_cell.length_b   1.000
_cell.length_c   1.000
_cell.angle_alpha   90.00
_cell.angle_beta   90.00
_cell.angle_gamma   90.00
#
_symmetry.space_group_name_H-M   'P 1'
#
loop_
_entity.id
_entity.type
_entity.pdbx_description
1 polymer ?
#
loop_
_entity_poly.entity_id
_entity_poly.type
_entity_poly.pdbx_seq_one_letter_code
_entity_poly.pdbx_strand_id
1 'polypeptide(L)'
;MGAELDRVKDRKRSRALIEDLYLDANRVYVIHYSCESFYENDTGESKRVTSIATRNLKTGQTKSWSIHKEAELSKQLSSMQAELNKFEKSMLKGFFQWLDKHKDCRFLHWNMRDENFGFFALEHRFRVLGGKPVELPDDKKVDLARELVALYGRNYAPHADSRGRKGRIMALAELNNASDQDALPGADEAAAFVNAEYIKMHQSTLRKLDMFANFFERTHEKSLKTKSRWYERNGVHPVVLIEIVKDHPIYTTVIVLSGLAIAAVNFSRFLALFNYPL
;
A
#
# COMPACT_ATOMS: atom_id res chain seq x y z
N MET A 1 1.29 4.91 -26.02
CA MET A 1 1.17 3.62 -25.32
C MET A 1 -0.17 3.59 -24.62
N GLY A 2 -0.96 2.55 -24.86
CA GLY A 2 -2.31 2.46 -24.31
C GLY A 2 -2.35 2.16 -22.80
N ALA A 3 -3.43 2.57 -22.14
CA ALA A 3 -3.57 2.46 -20.68
C ALA A 3 -3.64 1.01 -20.19
N GLU A 4 -4.06 0.05 -21.02
CA GLU A 4 -4.09 -1.36 -20.65
C GLU A 4 -2.70 -2.01 -20.79
N LEU A 5 -1.91 -1.61 -21.80
CA LEU A 5 -0.51 -2.00 -21.92
C LEU A 5 0.36 -1.58 -20.72
N ASP A 6 0.14 -0.36 -20.20
CA ASP A 6 0.81 0.11 -18.97
C ASP A 6 0.47 -0.79 -17.77
N ARG A 7 -0.81 -1.16 -17.61
CA ARG A 7 -1.23 -2.08 -16.54
C ARG A 7 -0.56 -3.43 -16.62
N VAL A 8 -0.37 -3.99 -17.82
CA VAL A 8 0.33 -5.27 -18.01
C VAL A 8 1.79 -5.15 -17.56
N LYS A 9 2.46 -4.04 -17.90
CA LYS A 9 3.84 -3.77 -17.48
C LYS A 9 3.95 -3.59 -15.96
N ASP A 10 3.06 -2.81 -15.36
CA ASP A 10 3.02 -2.57 -13.92
C ASP A 10 2.75 -3.86 -13.14
N ARG A 11 1.82 -4.69 -13.63
CA ARG A 11 1.57 -6.01 -13.06
C ARG A 11 2.81 -6.90 -13.10
N LYS A 12 3.54 -6.91 -14.21
CA LYS A 12 4.79 -7.70 -14.35
C LYS A 12 5.86 -7.21 -13.37
N ARG A 13 6.02 -5.88 -13.23
CA ARG A 13 6.95 -5.27 -12.26
C ARG A 13 6.57 -5.59 -10.83
N SER A 14 5.30 -5.40 -10.47
CA SER A 14 4.77 -5.72 -9.14
C SER A 14 4.97 -7.20 -8.79
N ARG A 15 4.71 -8.11 -9.74
CA ARG A 15 4.99 -9.53 -9.54
C ARG A 15 6.48 -9.78 -9.26
N ALA A 16 7.38 -9.21 -10.06
CA ALA A 16 8.82 -9.36 -9.84
C ALA A 16 9.26 -8.83 -8.47
N LEU A 17 8.69 -7.70 -8.03
CA LEU A 17 8.94 -7.14 -6.69
C LEU A 17 8.49 -8.08 -5.56
N ILE A 18 7.31 -8.68 -5.66
CA ILE A 18 6.83 -9.65 -4.65
C ILE A 18 7.77 -10.86 -4.57
N GLU A 19 8.22 -11.40 -5.71
CA GLU A 19 9.18 -12.51 -5.72
C GLU A 19 10.53 -12.09 -5.08
N ASP A 20 11.03 -10.90 -5.43
CA ASP A 20 12.29 -10.36 -4.90
C ASP A 20 12.24 -10.10 -3.39
N LEU A 21 11.10 -9.62 -2.87
CA LEU A 21 10.87 -9.49 -1.42
C LEU A 21 10.81 -10.85 -0.72
N TYR A 22 10.20 -11.86 -1.34
CA TYR A 22 10.11 -13.19 -0.77
C TYR A 22 11.48 -13.89 -0.72
N LEU A 23 12.28 -13.77 -1.78
CA LEU A 23 13.64 -14.34 -1.85
C LEU A 23 14.57 -13.76 -0.76
N ASP A 24 14.40 -12.49 -0.43
CA ASP A 24 15.17 -11.77 0.60
C ASP A 24 14.37 -11.57 1.89
N ALA A 25 13.39 -12.44 2.19
CA ALA A 25 12.45 -12.23 3.30
C ALA A 25 13.10 -12.09 4.69
N ASN A 26 14.36 -12.51 4.86
CA ASN A 26 15.14 -12.26 6.08
C ASN A 26 15.46 -10.78 6.30
N ARG A 27 15.52 -9.98 5.23
CA ARG A 27 15.77 -8.52 5.25
C ARG A 27 14.53 -7.72 4.87
N VAL A 28 13.35 -8.32 5.02
CA VAL A 28 12.06 -7.67 4.83
C VAL A 28 11.32 -7.66 6.16
N TYR A 29 10.86 -6.47 6.56
CA TYR A 29 10.04 -6.27 7.74
C TYR A 29 8.67 -5.76 7.35
N VAL A 30 7.63 -6.42 7.83
CA VAL A 30 6.28 -5.86 7.85
C VAL A 30 6.22 -4.82 8.95
N ILE A 31 5.62 -3.66 8.70
CA ILE A 31 5.49 -2.56 9.67
C ILE A 31 4.08 -1.99 9.68
N HIS A 32 3.59 -1.68 10.88
CA HIS A 32 2.36 -0.92 11.07
C HIS A 32 2.39 -0.15 12.39
N TYR A 33 1.56 0.87 12.50
CA TYR A 33 1.39 1.63 13.73
C TYR A 33 -0.07 2.05 13.92
N SER A 34 -0.45 2.27 15.18
CA SER A 34 -1.71 2.88 15.57
C SER A 34 -1.47 4.28 16.14
N CYS A 35 -2.45 5.14 15.94
CA CYS A 35 -2.44 6.52 16.39
C CYS A 35 -3.85 7.00 16.75
N GLU A 36 -3.92 8.19 17.32
CA GLU A 36 -5.15 8.96 17.45
C GLU A 36 -5.88 9.12 16.11
N SER A 37 -7.21 9.26 16.18
CA SER A 37 -8.10 9.39 15.03
C SER A 37 -7.68 10.50 14.08
N PHE A 38 -7.73 10.25 12.77
CA PHE A 38 -7.48 11.27 11.75
C PHE A 38 -8.58 12.34 11.68
N TYR A 39 -9.83 11.93 11.95
CA TYR A 39 -11.03 12.74 11.67
C TYR A 39 -11.41 13.70 12.79
N GLU A 40 -10.86 13.53 13.99
CA GLU A 40 -11.30 14.24 15.21
C GLU A 40 -10.25 15.23 15.76
N ASN A 41 -9.25 15.70 14.98
CA ASN A 41 -8.44 16.84 15.45
C ASN A 41 -9.09 18.17 15.06
N ASP A 42 -9.54 18.89 16.07
CA ASP A 42 -9.88 20.30 15.96
C ASP A 42 -8.62 21.21 16.10
N THR A 43 -7.48 20.66 16.53
CA THR A 43 -6.28 21.43 16.93
C THR A 43 -5.22 21.60 15.83
N GLY A 44 -5.29 20.82 14.75
CA GLY A 44 -4.27 20.81 13.68
C GLY A 44 -2.92 20.17 14.06
N GLU A 45 -2.79 19.60 15.27
CA GLU A 45 -1.56 18.94 15.70
C GLU A 45 -1.30 17.60 14.98
N SER A 46 -0.01 17.21 14.94
CA SER A 46 0.39 15.85 14.55
C SER A 46 -0.27 14.80 15.44
N LYS A 47 -0.77 13.72 14.86
CA LYS A 47 -1.47 12.66 15.59
C LYS A 47 -0.57 11.91 16.55
N ARG A 48 -1.07 11.67 17.76
CA ARG A 48 -0.36 10.88 18.78
C ARG A 48 -0.23 9.44 18.32
N VAL A 49 0.99 8.93 18.31
CA VAL A 49 1.28 7.52 18.03
C VAL A 49 1.16 6.74 19.35
N THR A 50 0.39 5.66 19.35
CA THR A 50 0.19 4.84 20.57
C THR A 50 0.98 3.55 20.55
N SER A 51 1.18 2.97 19.35
CA SER A 51 2.00 1.78 19.19
C SER A 51 2.56 1.65 17.78
N ILE A 52 3.78 1.11 17.67
CA ILE A 52 4.42 0.71 16.42
C ILE A 52 4.84 -0.75 16.56
N ALA A 53 4.65 -1.55 15.53
CA ALA A 53 5.10 -2.93 15.49
C ALA A 53 5.76 -3.27 14.16
N THR A 54 6.75 -4.15 14.25
CA THR A 54 7.53 -4.65 13.11
C THR A 54 7.65 -6.17 13.22
N ARG A 55 7.53 -6.88 12.11
CA ARG A 55 7.61 -8.34 12.06
C ARG A 55 8.53 -8.73 10.91
N ASN A 56 9.56 -9.51 11.19
CA ASN A 56 10.40 -10.07 10.13
C ASN A 56 9.57 -11.04 9.28
N LEU A 57 9.63 -10.87 7.96
CA LEU A 57 8.78 -11.60 7.04
C LEU A 57 9.10 -13.11 7.02
N LYS A 58 10.37 -13.49 7.15
CA LYS A 58 10.77 -14.91 7.16
C LYS A 58 10.61 -15.59 8.51
N THR A 59 11.11 -14.97 9.58
CA THR A 59 11.21 -15.61 10.90
C THR A 59 9.93 -15.44 11.73
N GLY A 60 9.05 -14.51 11.35
CA GLY A 60 7.86 -14.17 12.13
C GLY A 60 8.16 -13.48 13.47
N GLN A 61 9.43 -13.16 13.76
CA GLN A 61 9.82 -12.46 14.98
C GLN A 61 9.27 -11.04 14.96
N THR A 62 8.49 -10.72 15.99
CA THR A 62 7.82 -9.44 16.14
C THR A 62 8.46 -8.62 17.23
N LYS A 63 8.80 -7.37 16.89
CA LYS A 63 9.23 -6.35 17.85
C LYS A 63 8.24 -5.19 17.83
N SER A 64 7.87 -4.72 19.01
CA SER A 64 6.90 -3.65 19.13
C SER A 64 7.20 -2.69 20.27
N TRP A 65 6.76 -1.45 20.07
CA TRP A 65 6.83 -0.34 20.99
C TRP A 65 5.42 0.19 21.21
N SER A 66 5.07 0.53 22.44
CA SER A 66 3.80 1.17 22.76
C SER A 66 3.95 2.08 23.98
N ILE A 67 3.11 3.10 24.07
CA ILE A 67 3.11 4.02 25.22
C ILE A 67 2.89 3.27 26.55
N HIS A 68 2.04 2.24 26.54
CA HIS A 68 1.83 1.37 27.70
C HIS A 68 3.10 0.62 28.08
N LYS A 69 3.82 0.03 27.12
CA LYS A 69 5.08 -0.67 27.39
C LYS A 69 6.14 0.26 27.95
N GLU A 70 6.26 1.48 27.43
CA GLU A 70 7.23 2.45 27.95
C GLU A 70 6.88 2.89 29.38
N ALA A 71 5.59 3.12 29.67
CA ALA A 71 5.13 3.44 31.02
C ALA A 71 5.32 2.28 32.00
N GLU A 72 5.15 1.04 31.56
CA GLU A 72 5.44 -0.16 32.36
C GLU A 72 6.94 -0.30 32.64
N LEU A 73 7.78 -0.16 31.61
CA LEU A 73 9.25 -0.22 31.73
C LEU A 73 9.80 0.85 32.68
N SER A 74 9.17 2.02 32.73
CA SER A 74 9.54 3.09 33.66
C SER A 74 8.85 2.99 35.03
N LYS A 75 7.99 2.00 35.26
CA LYS A 75 7.17 1.82 36.48
C LYS A 75 6.22 3.00 36.77
N GLN A 76 5.65 3.60 35.73
CA GLN A 76 4.79 4.79 35.80
C GLN A 76 3.42 4.61 35.13
N LEU A 77 2.86 3.39 35.15
CA LEU A 77 1.53 3.12 34.57
C LEU A 77 0.42 4.01 35.18
N SER A 78 0.48 4.28 36.48
CA SER A 78 -0.53 5.10 37.18
C SER A 78 -0.54 6.57 36.76
N SER A 79 0.60 7.11 36.30
CA SER A 79 0.74 8.50 35.85
C SER A 79 0.83 8.62 34.32
N MET A 80 0.60 7.52 33.58
CA MET A 80 0.77 7.45 32.14
C MET A 80 -0.01 8.55 31.40
N GLN A 81 -1.22 8.84 31.86
CA GLN A 81 -2.17 9.70 31.16
C GLN A 81 -1.80 11.17 31.26
N ALA A 82 -1.18 11.55 32.38
CA ALA A 82 -0.68 12.91 32.57
C ALA A 82 0.61 13.17 31.78
N GLU A 83 1.37 12.12 31.44
CA GLU A 83 2.70 12.25 30.81
C GLU A 83 2.78 11.56 29.44
N LEU A 84 1.69 11.47 28.67
CA LEU A 84 1.67 10.74 27.38
C LEU A 84 2.78 11.16 26.40
N ASN A 85 3.11 12.45 26.32
CA ASN A 85 4.20 12.96 25.45
C ASN A 85 5.56 12.34 25.80
N LYS A 86 5.82 12.10 27.09
CA LYS A 86 7.08 11.50 27.57
C LYS A 86 7.19 10.05 27.11
N PHE A 87 6.13 9.26 27.30
CA PHE A 87 6.11 7.85 26.92
C PHE A 87 6.11 7.67 25.40
N GLU A 88 5.36 8.49 24.68
CA GLU A 88 5.38 8.51 23.22
C GLU A 88 6.77 8.86 22.67
N LYS A 89 7.44 9.86 23.25
CA LYS A 89 8.81 10.20 22.84
C LYS A 89 9.78 9.04 23.09
N SER A 90 9.67 8.35 24.22
CA SER A 90 10.50 7.17 24.53
C SER A 90 10.25 6.04 23.53
N MET A 91 8.98 5.76 23.25
CA MET A 91 8.55 4.76 22.28
C MET A 91 9.11 5.04 20.87
N LEU A 92 8.93 6.27 20.38
CA LEU A 92 9.43 6.70 19.07
C LEU A 92 10.96 6.66 19.01
N LYS A 93 11.65 7.07 20.07
CA LYS A 93 13.10 6.96 20.17
C LYS A 93 13.56 5.50 20.03
N GLY A 94 12.91 4.57 20.74
CA GLY A 94 13.20 3.14 20.66
C GLY A 94 12.96 2.58 19.25
N PHE A 95 11.88 3.00 18.59
CA PHE A 95 11.59 2.63 17.20
C PHE A 95 12.65 3.16 16.24
N PHE A 96 12.97 4.46 16.26
CA PHE A 96 13.95 5.04 15.33
C PHE A 96 15.37 4.51 15.56
N GLN A 97 15.76 4.20 16.80
CA GLN A 97 17.03 3.52 17.07
C GLN A 97 17.09 2.12 16.48
N TRP A 98 15.96 1.41 16.45
CA TRP A 98 15.88 0.12 15.78
C TRP A 98 15.87 0.28 14.26
N LEU A 99 15.15 1.28 13.73
CA LEU A 99 15.08 1.58 12.30
C LEU A 99 16.46 1.91 11.73
N ASP A 100 17.29 2.69 12.44
CA ASP A 100 18.67 3.01 11.99
C ASP A 100 19.52 1.76 11.77
N LYS A 101 19.35 0.75 12.62
CA LYS A 101 20.09 -0.52 12.52
C LYS A 101 19.59 -1.43 11.39
N HIS A 102 18.43 -1.15 10.82
CA HIS A 102 17.79 -1.96 9.78
C HIS A 102 17.44 -1.12 8.54
N LYS A 103 18.01 0.08 8.37
CA LYS A 103 17.68 1.01 7.27
C LYS A 103 18.09 0.50 5.89
N ASP A 104 18.94 -0.52 5.84
CA ASP A 104 19.34 -1.24 4.65
C ASP A 104 18.30 -2.28 4.20
N CYS A 105 17.41 -2.70 5.12
CA CYS A 105 16.31 -3.62 4.88
C CYS A 105 15.12 -2.95 4.16
N ARG A 106 14.18 -3.76 3.68
CA ARG A 106 12.94 -3.30 3.05
C ARG A 106 11.76 -3.41 4.00
N PHE A 107 10.84 -2.45 3.92
CA PHE A 107 9.72 -2.31 4.84
C PHE A 107 8.40 -2.43 4.09
N LEU A 108 7.73 -3.56 4.28
CA LEU A 108 6.40 -3.81 3.73
C LEU A 108 5.35 -3.16 4.66
N HIS A 109 4.52 -2.30 4.11
CA HIS A 109 3.53 -1.56 4.88
C HIS A 109 2.18 -1.49 4.14
N TRP A 110 1.18 -0.94 4.82
CA TRP A 110 -0.16 -0.73 4.25
C TRP A 110 -0.52 0.75 4.28
N ASN A 111 -0.55 1.41 3.12
CA ASN A 111 -0.94 2.82 2.95
C ASN A 111 -0.16 3.86 3.82
N MET A 112 1.00 3.51 4.40
CA MET A 112 1.89 4.40 5.16
C MET A 112 2.72 5.30 4.23
N ARG A 113 2.10 6.27 3.55
CA ARG A 113 2.70 6.95 2.38
C ARG A 113 3.04 8.43 2.57
N ASP A 114 2.41 9.11 3.51
CA ASP A 114 2.41 10.58 3.53
C ASP A 114 2.47 11.15 4.95
N GLU A 115 2.38 12.47 5.05
CA GLU A 115 2.44 13.22 6.30
C GLU A 115 1.20 13.02 7.18
N ASN A 116 0.07 12.56 6.60
CA ASN A 116 -1.12 12.24 7.38
C ASN A 116 -0.98 10.86 8.04
N PHE A 117 -0.51 9.88 7.27
CA PHE A 117 -0.27 8.54 7.76
C PHE A 117 0.91 7.87 7.05
N GLY A 118 1.97 7.59 7.81
CA GLY A 118 3.13 6.88 7.31
C GLY A 118 4.43 7.24 8.00
N PHE A 119 5.55 6.92 7.33
CA PHE A 119 6.88 7.24 7.86
C PHE A 119 7.06 8.74 8.09
N PHE A 120 6.64 9.59 7.15
CA PHE A 120 6.71 11.04 7.29
C PHE A 120 5.91 11.55 8.49
N ALA A 121 4.73 10.97 8.77
CA ALA A 121 3.94 11.29 9.96
C ALA A 121 4.68 10.93 11.27
N LEU A 122 5.30 9.74 11.33
CA LEU A 122 6.10 9.29 12.48
C LEU A 122 7.31 10.20 12.70
N GLU A 123 8.00 10.57 11.62
CA GLU A 123 9.16 11.46 11.64
C GLU A 123 8.77 12.85 12.14
N HIS A 124 7.71 13.43 11.58
CA HIS A 124 7.19 14.73 12.00
C HIS A 124 6.78 14.71 13.48
N ARG A 125 6.02 13.69 13.92
CA ARG A 125 5.62 13.56 15.32
C ARG A 125 6.83 13.46 16.26
N PHE A 126 7.86 12.73 15.87
CA PHE A 126 9.06 12.63 16.70
C PHE A 126 9.85 13.95 16.75
N ARG A 127 9.89 14.72 15.66
CA ARG A 127 10.47 16.08 15.63
C ARG A 127 9.70 17.02 16.57
N VAL A 128 8.36 16.99 16.55
CA VAL A 128 7.49 17.79 17.46
C VAL A 128 7.79 17.50 18.93
N LEU A 129 8.07 16.23 19.27
CA LEU A 129 8.46 15.83 20.62
C LEU A 129 9.93 16.16 20.96
N GLY A 130 10.67 16.83 20.08
CA GLY A 130 12.08 17.18 20.25
C GLY A 130 13.04 16.00 20.06
N GLY A 131 12.64 15.00 19.26
CA GLY A 131 13.48 13.90 18.79
C GLY A 131 14.12 14.19 17.43
N LYS A 132 15.03 13.31 17.00
CA LYS A 132 15.67 13.35 15.68
C LYS A 132 15.38 12.03 14.95
N PRO A 133 14.47 12.01 13.97
CA PRO A 133 14.10 10.78 13.30
C PRO A 133 15.21 10.28 12.37
N VAL A 134 15.11 8.98 12.06
CA VAL A 134 15.88 8.35 10.99
C VAL A 134 14.98 8.34 9.76
N GLU A 135 15.43 8.99 8.71
CA GLU A 135 14.70 9.06 7.44
C GLU A 135 15.04 7.83 6.61
N LEU A 136 14.00 7.08 6.27
CA LEU A 136 14.13 5.90 5.43
C LEU A 136 13.97 6.32 3.95
N PRO A 137 14.88 5.92 3.05
CA PRO A 137 14.71 6.14 1.61
C PRO A 137 13.42 5.51 1.08
N ASP A 138 12.80 6.15 0.09
CA ASP A 138 11.50 5.71 -0.45
C ASP A 138 11.57 4.36 -1.16
N ASP A 139 12.71 3.99 -1.75
CA ASP A 139 12.94 2.68 -2.38
C ASP A 139 12.96 1.51 -1.36
N LYS A 140 13.08 1.82 -0.06
CA LYS A 140 12.96 0.84 1.02
C LYS A 140 11.53 0.68 1.52
N LYS A 141 10.58 1.52 1.09
CA LYS A 141 9.18 1.52 1.54
C LYS A 141 8.30 0.85 0.48
N VAL A 142 7.72 -0.30 0.81
CA VAL A 142 6.86 -1.06 -0.10
C VAL A 142 5.41 -1.01 0.38
N ASP A 143 4.54 -0.34 -0.38
CA ASP A 143 3.10 -0.29 -0.10
C ASP A 143 2.38 -1.52 -0.66
N LEU A 144 2.14 -2.52 0.21
CA LEU A 144 1.44 -3.75 -0.17
C LEU A 144 0.08 -3.47 -0.82
N ALA A 145 -0.66 -2.45 -0.36
CA ALA A 145 -1.96 -2.12 -0.93
C ALA A 145 -1.85 -1.70 -2.41
N ARG A 146 -0.77 -1.00 -2.79
CA ARG A 146 -0.52 -0.64 -4.20
C ARG A 146 -0.11 -1.84 -5.04
N GLU A 147 0.72 -2.72 -4.49
CA GLU A 147 1.09 -3.96 -5.16
C GLU A 147 -0.14 -4.84 -5.43
N LEU A 148 -1.07 -4.94 -4.47
CA LEU A 148 -2.34 -5.65 -4.67
C LEU A 148 -3.21 -5.00 -5.76
N VAL A 149 -3.24 -3.67 -5.86
CA VAL A 149 -3.95 -2.98 -6.95
C VAL A 149 -3.29 -3.27 -8.31
N ALA A 150 -1.97 -3.27 -8.39
CA ALA A 150 -1.26 -3.60 -9.64
C ALA A 150 -1.47 -5.07 -10.06
N LEU A 151 -1.55 -5.98 -9.09
CA LEU A 151 -1.71 -7.42 -9.32
C LEU A 151 -3.16 -7.87 -9.53
N TYR A 152 -4.13 -7.18 -8.96
CA TYR A 152 -5.51 -7.65 -8.94
C TYR A 152 -6.52 -6.59 -9.39
N GLY A 153 -6.06 -5.39 -9.75
CA GLY A 153 -6.92 -4.28 -10.13
C GLY A 153 -7.50 -3.54 -8.92
N ARG A 154 -8.12 -2.39 -9.17
CA ARG A 154 -8.62 -1.48 -8.13
C ARG A 154 -9.71 -2.10 -7.26
N ASN A 155 -10.42 -3.10 -7.77
CA ASN A 155 -11.55 -3.76 -7.10
C ASN A 155 -11.17 -5.07 -6.39
N TYR A 156 -9.88 -5.27 -6.08
CA TYR A 156 -9.41 -6.52 -5.45
C TYR A 156 -10.07 -6.84 -4.11
N ALA A 157 -10.47 -5.82 -3.36
CA ALA A 157 -11.22 -5.95 -2.11
C ALA A 157 -12.27 -4.83 -2.01
N PRO A 158 -13.46 -5.10 -1.43
CA PRO A 158 -14.45 -4.08 -1.17
C PRO A 158 -13.97 -3.11 -0.07
N HIS A 159 -14.65 -1.97 0.04
CA HIS A 159 -14.33 -0.94 1.04
C HIS A 159 -14.91 -1.21 2.43
N ALA A 160 -15.77 -2.23 2.55
CA ALA A 160 -16.28 -2.75 3.81
C ALA A 160 -16.42 -4.27 3.71
N ASP A 161 -16.35 -4.95 4.85
CA ASP A 161 -16.66 -6.37 4.97
C ASP A 161 -18.19 -6.62 5.06
N SER A 162 -18.62 -7.88 5.14
CA SER A 162 -20.04 -8.23 5.26
C SER A 162 -20.69 -7.75 6.57
N ARG A 163 -19.89 -7.46 7.60
CA ARG A 163 -20.32 -6.95 8.90
C ARG A 163 -20.39 -5.42 8.95
N GLY A 164 -20.08 -4.73 7.85
CA GLY A 164 -20.08 -3.27 7.75
C GLY A 164 -18.83 -2.59 8.30
N ARG A 165 -17.80 -3.33 8.72
CA ARG A 165 -16.52 -2.75 9.15
C ARG A 165 -15.81 -2.16 7.93
N LYS A 166 -15.52 -0.87 8.00
CA LYS A 166 -14.85 -0.12 6.93
C LYS A 166 -13.37 -0.49 6.85
N GLY A 167 -12.86 -0.58 5.62
CA GLY A 167 -11.46 -0.76 5.32
C GLY A 167 -11.17 -2.03 4.53
N ARG A 168 -10.33 -1.91 3.50
CA ARG A 168 -9.91 -3.04 2.65
C ARG A 168 -9.17 -4.13 3.41
N ILE A 169 -8.56 -3.80 4.54
CA ILE A 169 -7.87 -4.76 5.43
C ILE A 169 -8.88 -5.78 5.97
N MET A 170 -9.98 -5.32 6.57
CA MET A 170 -11.01 -6.18 7.17
C MET A 170 -11.73 -7.00 6.09
N ALA A 171 -12.10 -6.34 5.00
CA ALA A 171 -12.71 -7.00 3.86
C ALA A 171 -11.82 -8.11 3.28
N LEU A 172 -10.52 -7.85 3.11
CA LEU A 172 -9.58 -8.84 2.58
C LEU A 172 -9.36 -9.99 3.58
N ALA A 173 -9.39 -9.71 4.89
CA ALA A 173 -9.34 -10.74 5.93
C ALA A 173 -10.49 -11.74 5.77
N GLU A 174 -11.71 -11.21 5.68
CA GLU A 174 -12.93 -11.99 5.50
C GLU A 174 -12.86 -12.84 4.22
N LEU A 175 -12.49 -12.24 3.08
CA LEU A 175 -12.37 -12.97 1.81
C LEU A 175 -11.40 -14.15 1.90
N ASN A 176 -10.40 -14.04 2.76
CA ASN A 176 -9.34 -15.02 2.89
C ASN A 176 -9.51 -15.97 4.08
N ASN A 177 -10.59 -15.82 4.87
CA ASN A 177 -10.77 -16.48 6.17
C ASN A 177 -9.53 -16.31 7.06
N ALA A 178 -8.89 -15.14 7.00
CA ALA A 178 -7.80 -14.80 7.90
C ALA A 178 -8.39 -14.38 9.26
N SER A 179 -7.78 -14.84 10.36
CA SER A 179 -8.20 -14.39 11.68
C SER A 179 -7.94 -12.90 11.82
N ASP A 180 -8.99 -12.18 12.17
CA ASP A 180 -9.05 -10.73 12.40
C ASP A 180 -9.44 -10.42 13.85
N GLN A 181 -9.38 -11.43 14.72
CA GLN A 181 -9.62 -11.27 16.15
C GLN A 181 -8.70 -10.19 16.71
N ASP A 182 -9.24 -9.24 17.46
CA ASP A 182 -8.53 -8.07 18.01
C ASP A 182 -8.15 -6.98 16.99
N ALA A 183 -8.40 -7.17 15.68
CA ALA A 183 -8.19 -6.11 14.69
C ALA A 183 -9.32 -5.07 14.76
N LEU A 184 -8.97 -3.84 15.13
CA LEU A 184 -9.94 -2.75 15.23
C LEU A 184 -10.05 -1.99 13.90
N PRO A 185 -11.28 -1.75 13.38
CA PRO A 185 -11.48 -0.78 12.30
C PRO A 185 -11.21 0.63 12.81
N GLY A 186 -11.02 1.59 11.89
CA GLY A 186 -10.55 2.93 12.25
C GLY A 186 -11.42 3.69 13.25
N ALA A 187 -12.74 3.50 13.20
CA ALA A 187 -13.67 4.12 14.17
C ALA A 187 -13.50 3.53 15.58
N ASP A 188 -13.27 2.23 15.69
CA ASP A 188 -13.09 1.56 16.98
C ASP A 188 -11.71 1.87 17.56
N GLU A 189 -10.69 2.12 16.73
CA GLU A 189 -9.38 2.61 17.18
C GLU A 189 -9.48 4.02 17.75
N ALA A 190 -10.27 4.89 17.14
CA ALA A 190 -10.55 6.23 17.66
C ALA A 190 -11.22 6.16 19.05
N ALA A 191 -12.27 5.34 19.18
CA ALA A 191 -12.96 5.14 20.46
C ALA A 191 -12.04 4.54 21.53
N ALA A 192 -11.22 3.54 21.16
CA ALA A 192 -10.23 2.94 22.07
C ALA A 192 -9.21 3.97 22.57
N PHE A 193 -8.79 4.92 21.74
CA PHE A 193 -7.90 6.00 22.16
C PHE A 193 -8.55 6.92 23.19
N VAL A 194 -9.77 7.39 22.92
CA VAL A 194 -10.54 8.27 23.82
C VAL A 194 -10.77 7.59 25.18
N ASN A 195 -11.05 6.29 25.17
CA ASN A 195 -11.25 5.50 26.38
C ASN A 195 -9.94 5.01 27.03
N ALA A 196 -8.78 5.47 26.56
CA ALA A 196 -7.47 5.08 27.08
C ALA A 196 -7.17 3.55 27.04
N GLU A 197 -7.80 2.83 26.10
CA GLU A 197 -7.63 1.38 25.90
C GLU A 197 -6.36 1.07 25.09
N TYR A 198 -5.20 1.56 25.51
CA TYR A 198 -3.96 1.46 24.72
C TYR A 198 -3.46 0.03 24.51
N ILE A 199 -3.76 -0.89 25.43
CA ILE A 199 -3.45 -2.32 25.26
C ILE A 199 -4.23 -2.90 24.07
N LYS A 200 -5.50 -2.52 23.92
CA LYS A 200 -6.38 -2.96 22.83
C LYS A 200 -5.91 -2.41 21.49
N MET A 201 -5.50 -1.13 21.44
CA MET A 201 -4.87 -0.54 20.24
C MET A 201 -3.57 -1.25 19.87
N HIS A 202 -2.77 -1.62 20.88
CA HIS A 202 -1.55 -2.38 20.67
C HIS A 202 -1.82 -3.76 20.07
N GLN A 203 -2.80 -4.49 20.60
CA GLN A 203 -3.24 -5.79 20.08
C GLN A 203 -3.75 -5.68 18.64
N SER A 204 -4.56 -4.65 18.32
CA SER A 204 -4.99 -4.35 16.95
C SER A 204 -3.82 -4.14 16.00
N THR A 205 -2.81 -3.39 16.45
CA THR A 205 -1.58 -3.13 15.66
C THR A 205 -0.88 -4.43 15.31
N LEU A 206 -0.69 -5.32 16.30
CA LEU A 206 -0.08 -6.63 16.10
C LEU A 206 -0.91 -7.52 15.17
N ARG A 207 -2.24 -7.54 15.33
CA ARG A 207 -3.10 -8.34 14.47
C ARG A 207 -3.04 -7.87 13.02
N LYS A 208 -3.11 -6.57 12.76
CA LYS A 208 -3.00 -6.01 11.40
C LYS A 208 -1.66 -6.35 10.76
N LEU A 209 -0.58 -6.31 11.54
CA LEU A 209 0.75 -6.72 11.10
C LEU A 209 0.77 -8.18 10.60
N ASP A 210 0.15 -9.08 11.37
CA ASP A 210 0.03 -10.50 11.01
C ASP A 210 -0.83 -10.70 9.76
N MET A 211 -1.92 -9.93 9.64
CA MET A 211 -2.76 -9.94 8.45
C MET A 211 -1.98 -9.51 7.20
N PHE A 212 -1.14 -8.48 7.30
CA PHE A 212 -0.33 -8.01 6.17
C PHE A 212 0.70 -9.06 5.74
N ALA A 213 1.36 -9.72 6.69
CA ALA A 213 2.25 -10.84 6.40
C ALA A 213 1.50 -11.96 5.68
N ASN A 214 0.30 -12.34 6.16
CA ASN A 214 -0.50 -13.37 5.54
C ASN A 214 -0.98 -12.98 4.12
N PHE A 215 -1.38 -11.73 3.92
CA PHE A 215 -1.76 -11.23 2.60
C PHE A 215 -0.58 -11.27 1.62
N PHE A 216 0.62 -10.91 2.09
CA PHE A 216 1.82 -10.99 1.28
C PHE A 216 2.13 -12.44 0.87
N GLU A 217 2.15 -13.37 1.82
CA GLU A 217 2.42 -14.80 1.57
C GLU A 217 1.44 -15.36 0.52
N ARG A 218 0.13 -15.12 0.71
CA ARG A 218 -0.89 -15.55 -0.25
C ARG A 218 -0.77 -14.87 -1.61
N THR A 219 -0.25 -13.64 -1.65
CA THR A 219 0.01 -12.93 -2.90
C THR A 219 1.15 -13.58 -3.68
N HIS A 220 2.24 -13.92 -2.99
CA HIS A 220 3.37 -14.65 -3.54
C HIS A 220 2.92 -16.03 -4.06
N GLU A 221 2.20 -16.80 -3.25
CA GLU A 221 1.66 -18.12 -3.60
C GLU A 221 0.54 -18.08 -4.68
N LYS A 222 0.09 -16.89 -5.08
CA LYS A 222 -1.06 -16.67 -5.98
C LYS A 222 -2.38 -17.26 -5.45
N SER A 223 -2.45 -17.51 -4.15
CA SER A 223 -3.60 -18.08 -3.43
C SER A 223 -4.52 -17.03 -2.82
N LEU A 224 -4.15 -15.74 -2.84
CA LEU A 224 -4.97 -14.65 -2.31
C LEU A 224 -6.34 -14.60 -2.99
N LYS A 225 -7.40 -14.68 -2.18
CA LYS A 225 -8.79 -14.55 -2.63
C LYS A 225 -9.13 -13.06 -2.75
N THR A 226 -9.59 -12.65 -3.93
CA THR A 226 -9.93 -11.27 -4.28
C THR A 226 -11.30 -11.20 -4.96
N LYS A 227 -11.92 -10.01 -4.99
CA LYS A 227 -13.16 -9.76 -5.75
C LYS A 227 -12.94 -9.41 -7.24
N SER A 228 -11.68 -9.37 -7.67
CA SER A 228 -11.29 -9.07 -9.05
C SER A 228 -11.90 -10.02 -10.07
N ARG A 229 -12.25 -9.49 -11.24
CA ARG A 229 -12.73 -10.30 -12.36
C ARG A 229 -11.58 -11.13 -12.97
N TRP A 230 -11.92 -12.22 -13.66
CA TRP A 230 -10.92 -13.13 -14.26
C TRP A 230 -9.93 -12.41 -15.18
N TYR A 231 -10.41 -11.46 -16.00
CA TYR A 231 -9.53 -10.70 -16.91
C TYR A 231 -8.64 -9.68 -16.19
N GLU A 232 -9.09 -9.08 -15.07
CA GLU A 232 -8.26 -8.21 -14.23
C GLU A 232 -7.16 -9.02 -13.53
N ARG A 233 -7.50 -10.26 -13.13
CA ARG A 233 -6.55 -11.21 -12.55
C ARG A 233 -5.56 -11.79 -13.56
N ASN A 234 -5.90 -11.88 -14.84
CA ASN A 234 -5.04 -12.50 -15.85
C ASN A 234 -4.41 -11.51 -16.84
N GLY A 235 -4.81 -10.24 -16.81
CA GLY A 235 -4.28 -9.19 -17.71
C GLY A 235 -4.66 -9.36 -19.18
N VAL A 236 -5.60 -10.27 -19.48
CA VAL A 236 -6.08 -10.54 -20.84
C VAL A 236 -7.36 -9.74 -21.08
N HIS A 237 -7.20 -8.44 -21.28
CA HIS A 237 -8.30 -7.60 -21.76
C HIS A 237 -8.23 -7.54 -23.30
N PRO A 238 -9.33 -7.79 -24.06
CA PRO A 238 -9.31 -7.75 -25.52
C PRO A 238 -8.74 -6.46 -26.12
N VAL A 239 -8.89 -5.34 -25.40
CA VAL A 239 -8.30 -4.04 -25.76
C VAL A 239 -6.77 -4.07 -25.82
N VAL A 240 -6.10 -4.92 -25.02
CA VAL A 240 -4.63 -5.06 -25.06
C VAL A 240 -4.16 -5.54 -26.44
N LEU A 241 -4.85 -6.49 -27.06
CA LEU A 241 -4.50 -6.96 -28.41
C LEU A 241 -4.64 -5.83 -29.44
N ILE A 242 -5.69 -5.02 -29.33
CA ILE A 242 -5.91 -3.85 -30.19
C ILE A 242 -4.81 -2.80 -29.98
N GLU A 243 -4.44 -2.53 -28.72
CA GLU A 243 -3.35 -1.60 -28.38
C GLU A 243 -1.99 -2.08 -28.90
N ILE A 244 -1.67 -3.37 -28.76
CA ILE A 244 -0.44 -3.98 -29.31
C ILE A 244 -0.38 -3.79 -30.82
N VAL A 245 -1.49 -4.06 -31.52
CA VAL A 245 -1.55 -3.88 -32.98
C VAL A 245 -1.36 -2.41 -33.36
N LYS A 246 -2.01 -1.48 -32.65
CA LYS A 246 -1.90 -0.03 -32.92
C LYS A 246 -0.51 0.54 -32.64
N ASP A 247 0.17 0.04 -31.61
CA ASP A 247 1.53 0.47 -31.25
C ASP A 247 2.62 -0.23 -32.10
N HIS A 248 2.26 -1.18 -32.98
CA HIS A 248 3.22 -1.87 -33.84
C HIS A 248 3.59 -1.03 -35.09
N PRO A 249 4.88 -0.87 -35.44
CA PRO A 249 5.30 -0.03 -36.57
C PRO A 249 4.62 -0.37 -37.91
N ILE A 250 4.38 -1.67 -38.14
CA ILE A 250 3.67 -2.17 -39.33
C ILE A 250 2.28 -1.55 -39.47
N TYR A 251 1.55 -1.34 -38.37
CA TYR A 251 0.22 -0.75 -38.42
C TYR A 251 0.27 0.69 -38.92
N THR A 252 1.23 1.49 -38.44
CA THR A 252 1.48 2.84 -38.95
C THR A 252 1.85 2.82 -40.43
N THR A 253 2.73 1.90 -40.84
CA THR A 253 3.13 1.73 -42.25
C THR A 253 1.93 1.39 -43.14
N VAL A 254 1.07 0.46 -42.72
CA VAL A 254 -0.14 0.07 -43.46
C VAL A 254 -1.09 1.26 -43.59
N ILE A 255 -1.34 2.02 -42.52
CA ILE A 255 -2.21 3.21 -42.59
C ILE A 255 -1.67 4.26 -43.57
N VAL A 256 -0.37 4.57 -43.48
CA VAL A 256 0.26 5.56 -44.36
C VAL A 256 0.19 5.12 -45.82
N LEU A 257 0.53 3.86 -46.12
CA LEU A 257 0.46 3.31 -47.48
C LEU A 257 -0.97 3.29 -48.01
N SER A 258 -1.94 2.94 -47.18
CA SER A 258 -3.36 2.94 -47.54
C SER A 258 -3.84 4.36 -47.88
N GLY A 259 -3.46 5.35 -47.06
CA GLY A 259 -3.78 6.76 -47.30
C GLY A 259 -3.16 7.29 -48.60
N LEU A 260 -1.90 6.95 -48.86
CA LEU A 260 -1.21 7.32 -50.11
C LEU A 260 -1.87 6.68 -51.34
N ALA A 261 -2.27 5.41 -51.25
CA ALA A 261 -2.97 4.72 -52.33
C ALA A 261 -4.33 5.37 -52.64
N ILE A 262 -5.12 5.71 -51.61
CA ILE A 262 -6.40 6.41 -51.76
C ILE A 262 -6.19 7.79 -52.39
N ALA A 263 -5.19 8.55 -51.92
CA ALA A 263 -4.86 9.85 -52.47
C ALA A 263 -4.45 9.76 -53.95
N ALA A 264 -3.65 8.77 -54.32
CA ALA A 264 -3.25 8.53 -55.71
C ALA A 264 -4.45 8.23 -56.62
N VAL A 265 -5.38 7.37 -56.18
CA VAL A 265 -6.62 7.06 -56.93
C VAL A 265 -7.52 8.28 -57.08
N ASN A 266 -7.65 9.09 -56.03
CA ASN A 266 -8.45 10.31 -56.09
C ASN A 266 -7.81 11.38 -56.98
N PHE A 267 -6.48 11.51 -56.94
CA PHE A 267 -5.73 12.42 -57.80
C PHE A 267 -5.81 12.02 -59.27
N SER A 268 -5.71 10.72 -59.59
CA SER A 268 -5.89 10.24 -60.97
C SER A 268 -7.31 10.49 -61.49
N ARG A 269 -8.33 10.33 -60.63
CA ARG A 269 -9.72 10.66 -60.98
C ARG A 269 -9.94 12.16 -61.17
N PHE A 270 -9.30 13.00 -60.35
CA PHE A 270 -9.34 14.45 -60.49
C PHE A 270 -8.70 14.90 -61.80
N LEU A 271 -7.52 14.40 -62.16
CA LEU A 271 -6.88 14.71 -63.44
C LEU A 271 -7.73 14.27 -64.64
N ALA A 272 -8.43 13.13 -64.54
CA ALA A 272 -9.33 12.67 -65.59
C ALA A 272 -10.52 13.62 -65.84
N LEU A 273 -10.97 14.39 -64.83
CA LEU A 273 -12.02 15.41 -64.99
C LEU A 273 -11.56 16.62 -65.83
N PHE A 274 -10.26 16.92 -65.83
CA PHE A 274 -9.69 18.01 -66.65
C PHE A 274 -9.26 17.57 -68.06
N ASN A 275 -9.29 16.26 -68.35
CA ASN A 275 -8.92 15.69 -69.65
C ASN A 275 -10.13 15.42 -70.57
N TYR A 276 -11.34 15.86 -70.19
CA TYR A 276 -12.48 15.88 -71.11
C TYR A 276 -12.40 17.15 -71.99
N PRO A 277 -12.28 17.02 -73.32
CA PRO A 277 -12.36 18.17 -74.21
C PRO A 277 -13.79 18.73 -74.22
N LEU A 278 -13.90 20.06 -74.20
CA LEU A 278 -15.14 20.80 -74.53
C LEU A 278 -15.52 20.57 -76.00
#